data_AF-A0A7S4M7L3-F1
#
_entry.id   AF-A0A7S4M7L3-F1
#
_cell.length_a   1.000
_cell.length_b   1.000
_cell.length_c   1.000
_cell.angle_alpha   90.00
_cell.angle_beta   90.00
_cell.angle_gamma   90.00
#
_symmetry.space_group_name_H-M   'P 1'
#
loop_
_entity.id
_entity.type
_entity.pdbx_description
1 polymer ?
#
loop_
_entity_poly.entity_id
_entity_poly.type
_entity_poly.pdbx_seq_one_letter_code
_entity_poly.pdbx_strand_id
1 'polypeptide(L)'
;KRVERVNIIWKSAKKSKIFENQKKLENLHITLSAYHELCKALGSDERPMFRPPTGSVPGYFSCSEKVDAIDYYQDKIDLLTKENEELITKTLRIGKHIGAAFVIFENVRDC
;
A
#
# COMPACT_ATOMS: atom_id res chain seq x y z
N LYS A 1 -16.65 7.38 -36.28
CA LYS A 1 -16.01 6.70 -35.13
C LYS A 1 -16.49 7.39 -33.85
N ARG A 2 -17.25 6.71 -32.99
CA ARG A 2 -17.62 7.23 -31.66
C ARG A 2 -16.58 6.77 -30.65
N VAL A 3 -15.94 7.73 -29.99
CA VAL A 3 -15.01 7.48 -28.88
C VAL A 3 -15.84 7.42 -27.61
N GLU A 4 -15.72 6.33 -26.86
CA GLU A 4 -16.45 6.11 -25.61
C GLU A 4 -15.72 6.76 -24.43
N ARG A 5 -14.40 6.60 -24.36
CA ARG A 5 -13.60 7.14 -23.25
C ARG A 5 -12.15 7.41 -23.65
N VAL A 6 -11.57 8.47 -23.08
CA VAL A 6 -10.14 8.79 -23.22
C VAL A 6 -9.51 8.83 -21.83
N ASN A 7 -8.52 7.96 -21.59
CA ASN A 7 -7.77 7.87 -20.34
C ASN A 7 -6.35 8.42 -20.55
N ILE A 8 -6.08 9.61 -20.02
CA ILE A 8 -4.77 10.26 -20.12
C ILE A 8 -3.76 9.59 -19.18
N ILE A 9 -2.55 9.32 -19.68
CA ILE A 9 -1.46 8.70 -18.92
C ILE A 9 -0.65 9.77 -18.18
N TRP A 10 -0.64 9.69 -16.86
CA TRP A 10 0.07 10.61 -15.97
C TRP A 10 1.44 10.06 -15.56
N LYS A 11 2.45 10.94 -15.46
CA LYS A 11 3.79 10.55 -15.00
C LYS A 11 3.76 10.27 -13.49
N SER A 12 4.07 9.04 -13.09
CA SER A 12 3.81 8.59 -11.71
C SER A 12 4.91 7.73 -11.06
N ALA A 13 6.18 8.09 -11.24
CA ALA A 13 7.30 7.35 -10.62
C ALA A 13 7.24 7.30 -9.08
N LYS A 14 6.67 8.31 -8.41
CA LYS A 14 6.50 8.33 -6.95
C LYS A 14 5.31 7.50 -6.44
N LYS A 15 4.24 7.30 -7.24
CA LYS A 15 3.08 6.51 -6.79
C LYS A 15 3.37 5.01 -6.71
N SER A 16 4.17 4.46 -7.63
CA SER A 16 4.44 3.00 -7.65
C SER A 16 5.09 2.53 -6.34
N LYS A 17 6.11 3.25 -5.87
CA LYS A 17 6.85 2.87 -4.66
C LYS A 17 6.00 2.95 -3.39
N ILE A 18 5.10 3.93 -3.29
CA ILE A 18 4.22 4.09 -2.13
C ILE A 18 3.13 3.04 -2.14
N PHE A 19 2.56 2.74 -3.32
CA PHE A 19 1.59 1.65 -3.48
C PHE A 19 2.20 0.27 -3.17
N GLU A 20 3.41 0.00 -3.63
CA GLU A 20 4.15 -1.24 -3.31
C GLU A 20 4.43 -1.36 -1.80
N ASN A 21 4.81 -0.27 -1.15
CA ASN A 21 5.05 -0.25 0.29
C ASN A 21 3.76 -0.44 1.10
N GLN A 22 2.67 0.21 0.70
CA GLN A 22 1.36 0.03 1.32
C GLN A 22 0.92 -1.44 1.25
N LYS A 23 0.99 -2.06 0.07
CA LYS A 23 0.63 -3.47 -0.10
C LYS A 23 1.49 -4.42 0.75
N LYS A 24 2.78 -4.12 0.92
CA LYS A 24 3.67 -4.91 1.81
C LYS A 24 3.23 -4.82 3.27
N LEU A 25 2.85 -3.63 3.74
CA LEU A 25 2.42 -3.42 5.11
C LEU A 25 1.04 -4.03 5.38
N GLU A 26 0.10 -3.94 4.43
CA GLU A 26 -1.19 -4.63 4.50
C GLU A 26 -1.02 -6.16 4.62
N ASN A 27 -0.14 -6.76 3.81
CA ASN A 27 0.17 -8.19 3.91
C ASN A 27 0.76 -8.57 5.27
N LEU A 28 1.66 -7.75 5.81
CA LEU A 28 2.24 -7.95 7.14
C LEU A 28 1.18 -7.85 8.24
N HIS A 29 0.30 -6.84 8.17
CA HIS A 29 -0.81 -6.66 9.10
C HIS A 29 -1.75 -7.87 9.11
N ILE A 30 -2.16 -8.36 7.93
CA ILE A 30 -3.02 -9.54 7.80
C ILE A 30 -2.35 -10.78 8.42
N THR A 31 -1.06 -10.98 8.14
CA THR A 31 -0.31 -12.13 8.65
C THR A 31 -0.20 -12.11 10.18
N LEU A 32 0.04 -10.93 10.76
CA LEU A 32 0.15 -10.75 12.20
C LEU A 32 -1.19 -10.86 12.92
N SER A 33 -2.26 -10.35 12.30
CA SER A 33 -3.62 -10.51 12.80
C SER A 33 -4.02 -11.99 12.82
N ALA A 34 -3.76 -12.73 11.74
CA ALA A 34 -4.01 -14.17 11.68
C ALA A 34 -3.18 -14.96 12.71
N TYR A 35 -1.91 -14.58 12.91
CA TYR A 35 -1.06 -15.17 13.95
C TYR A 35 -1.64 -14.92 15.35
N HIS A 36 -2.14 -13.71 15.64
CA HIS A 36 -2.76 -13.41 16.92
C HIS A 36 -4.05 -14.21 17.15
N GLU A 37 -4.89 -14.37 16.12
CA GLU A 37 -6.09 -15.21 16.20
C GLU A 37 -5.74 -16.68 16.51
N LEU A 38 -4.67 -17.20 15.89
CA LEU A 38 -4.16 -18.55 16.18
C LEU A 38 -3.66 -18.68 17.62
N CYS A 39 -2.88 -17.71 18.12
CA CYS A 39 -2.42 -17.69 19.52
C CYS A 39 -3.59 -17.67 20.50
N LYS A 40 -4.61 -16.84 20.23
CA LYS A 40 -5.82 -16.75 21.04
C LYS A 40 -6.60 -18.07 21.06
N ALA A 41 -6.71 -18.74 19.91
CA ALA A 41 -7.32 -20.07 19.82
C ALA A 41 -6.55 -21.15 20.60
N LEU A 42 -5.23 -20.98 20.74
CA LEU A 42 -4.35 -21.85 21.55
C LEU A 42 -4.33 -21.50 23.04
N GLY A 43 -5.11 -20.50 23.47
CA GLY A 43 -5.21 -20.08 24.88
C GLY A 43 -4.12 -19.08 25.32
N SER A 44 -3.42 -18.45 24.37
CA SER A 44 -2.49 -17.35 24.64
C SER A 44 -3.12 -16.01 24.25
N ASP A 45 -3.28 -15.10 25.21
CA ASP A 45 -3.73 -13.73 24.97
C ASP A 45 -2.59 -12.79 24.56
N GLU A 46 -1.38 -13.30 24.33
CA GLU A 46 -0.25 -12.45 23.95
C GLU A 46 -0.39 -11.92 22.52
N ARG A 47 -0.38 -10.59 22.40
CA ARG A 47 -0.26 -9.89 21.12
C ARG A 47 1.20 -9.80 20.69
N PRO A 48 1.49 -9.90 19.38
CA PRO A 48 2.83 -9.68 18.87
C PRO A 48 3.27 -8.23 19.17
N MET A 49 4.35 -8.06 19.94
CA MET A 49 4.81 -6.74 20.43
C MET A 49 6.12 -6.24 19.80
N PHE A 50 6.52 -6.81 18.66
CA PHE A 50 7.80 -6.48 18.04
C PHE A 50 7.59 -5.78 16.69
N ARG A 51 8.24 -4.62 16.52
CA ARG A 51 8.38 -3.99 15.20
C ARG A 51 9.17 -4.93 14.27
N PRO A 52 8.92 -4.89 12.94
CA PRO A 52 9.79 -5.57 11.99
C PRO A 52 11.19 -4.96 12.09
N PRO A 53 12.26 -5.74 11.85
CA PRO A 53 13.60 -5.24 11.85
C PRO A 53 13.74 -4.23 10.70
N THR A 54 13.82 -2.93 11.03
CA THR A 54 14.32 -1.93 10.11
C THR A 54 15.83 -2.12 9.98
N GLY A 55 16.23 -3.05 9.13
CA GLY A 55 17.50 -2.96 8.41
C GLY A 55 18.78 -3.47 9.09
N SER A 56 18.73 -4.34 10.10
CA SER A 56 19.96 -5.08 10.46
C SER A 56 19.70 -6.44 11.08
N VAL A 57 20.38 -7.44 10.51
CA VAL A 57 20.52 -8.84 10.93
C VAL A 57 19.36 -9.81 10.57
N PRO A 58 19.60 -10.84 9.73
CA PRO A 58 18.66 -11.91 9.51
C PRO A 58 18.61 -12.81 10.77
N GLY A 59 17.46 -12.84 11.45
CA GLY A 59 17.18 -13.84 12.48
C GLY A 59 16.82 -13.33 13.87
N TYR A 60 16.84 -12.03 14.15
CA TYR A 60 16.41 -11.50 15.45
C TYR A 60 15.55 -10.25 15.29
N PHE A 61 14.41 -10.23 15.98
CA PHE A 61 13.57 -9.04 16.19
C PHE A 61 14.35 -8.03 17.06
N SER A 62 15.33 -7.35 16.48
CA SER A 62 16.18 -6.37 17.15
C SER A 62 15.43 -5.04 17.36
N CYS A 63 14.34 -5.07 18.11
CA CYS A 63 13.54 -3.88 18.43
C CYS A 63 13.56 -3.67 19.95
N SER A 64 14.08 -2.51 20.35
CA SER A 64 14.31 -2.09 21.74
C SER A 64 13.03 -1.68 22.49
N GLU A 65 11.87 -1.65 21.82
CA GLU A 65 10.59 -1.22 22.39
C GLU A 65 9.53 -2.29 22.12
N LYS A 66 8.86 -2.75 23.19
CA LYS A 66 7.64 -3.55 23.11
C LYS A 66 6.50 -2.62 22.68
N VAL A 67 6.03 -2.77 21.45
CA VAL A 67 4.92 -2.00 20.87
C VAL A 67 3.97 -2.97 20.20
N ASP A 68 2.65 -2.85 20.40
CA ASP A 68 1.67 -3.67 19.69
C ASP A 68 1.91 -3.58 18.18
N ALA A 69 2.32 -4.69 17.58
CA ALA A 69 2.72 -4.72 16.19
C ALA A 69 1.50 -4.48 15.29
N ILE A 70 0.32 -4.96 15.66
CA ILE A 70 -0.90 -4.80 14.87
C ILE A 70 -1.25 -3.33 14.76
N ASP A 71 -1.32 -2.62 15.89
CA ASP A 71 -1.61 -1.19 15.94
C ASP A 71 -0.53 -0.39 15.20
N TYR A 72 0.75 -0.75 15.36
CA TYR A 72 1.85 -0.10 14.65
C TYR A 72 1.72 -0.18 13.12
N TYR A 73 1.39 -1.36 12.58
CA TYR A 73 1.23 -1.53 11.14
C TYR A 73 -0.04 -0.85 10.64
N GLN A 74 -1.12 -0.86 11.42
CA GLN A 74 -2.35 -0.15 11.09
C GLN A 74 -2.08 1.36 10.96
N ASP A 75 -1.42 1.97 11.92
CA ASP A 75 -1.02 3.39 11.88
C ASP A 75 -0.14 3.71 10.66
N LYS A 76 0.76 2.79 10.28
CA LYS A 76 1.62 2.97 9.10
C LYS A 76 0.85 2.86 7.79
N ILE A 77 -0.14 1.96 7.71
CA ILE A 77 -1.03 1.83 6.56
C ILE A 77 -1.87 3.12 6.41
N ASP A 78 -2.41 3.64 7.50
CA ASP A 78 -3.22 4.86 7.49
C ASP A 78 -2.40 6.08 7.05
N LEU A 79 -1.16 6.21 7.56
CA LEU A 79 -0.22 7.26 7.14
C LEU A 79 0.07 7.19 5.64
N LEU A 80 0.40 6.00 5.11
CA LEU A 80 0.71 5.83 3.69
C LEU A 80 -0.51 6.03 2.80
N THR A 81 -1.70 5.64 3.27
CA THR A 81 -2.96 5.87 2.57
C THR A 81 -3.20 7.37 2.41
N LYS A 82 -3.03 8.13 3.49
CA LYS A 82 -3.14 9.59 3.47
C LYS A 82 -2.10 10.24 2.55
N GLU A 83 -0.84 9.79 2.60
CA GLU A 83 0.20 10.26 1.69
C GLU A 83 -0.14 9.96 0.22
N ASN A 84 -0.71 8.78 -0.06
CA ASN A 84 -1.17 8.39 -1.38
C ASN A 84 -2.32 9.28 -1.88
N GLU A 85 -3.33 9.56 -1.05
CA GLU A 85 -4.45 10.44 -1.39
C GLU A 85 -3.98 11.88 -1.69
N GLU A 86 -3.06 12.39 -0.87
CA GLU A 86 -2.45 13.69 -1.11
C GLU A 86 -1.67 13.72 -2.43
N LEU A 87 -0.89 12.66 -2.72
CA LEU A 87 -0.16 12.55 -3.98
C LEU A 87 -1.08 12.38 -5.18
N ILE A 88 -2.19 11.66 -5.05
CA ILE A 88 -3.21 11.55 -6.10
C ILE A 88 -3.78 12.94 -6.38
N THR A 89 -4.16 13.68 -5.34
CA THR A 89 -4.74 15.03 -5.49
C THR A 89 -3.73 16.01 -6.08
N LYS A 90 -2.47 16.00 -5.62
CA LYS A 90 -1.38 16.80 -6.18
C LYS A 90 -1.09 16.44 -7.63
N THR A 91 -1.10 15.15 -7.99
CA THR A 91 -0.86 14.69 -9.37
C THR A 91 -2.01 15.05 -10.30
N LEU A 92 -3.27 14.97 -9.85
CA LEU A 92 -4.42 15.36 -10.66
C LEU A 92 -4.52 16.88 -10.85
N ARG A 93 -4.10 17.67 -9.86
CA ARG A 93 -4.14 19.14 -9.92
C ARG A 93 -2.95 19.77 -10.66
N ILE A 94 -1.74 19.20 -10.52
CA ILE A 94 -0.47 19.83 -10.95
C ILE A 94 0.42 18.87 -11.78
N GLY A 95 -0.01 17.61 -11.96
CA GLY A 95 0.83 16.59 -12.56
C GLY A 95 1.20 16.85 -14.02
N LYS A 96 2.42 16.43 -14.40
CA LYS A 96 2.82 16.38 -15.81
C LYS A 96 2.28 15.09 -16.44
N HIS A 97 1.48 15.22 -17.50
CA HIS A 97 1.09 14.11 -18.35
C HIS A 97 2.25 13.70 -19.27
N ILE A 98 2.31 12.43 -19.66
CA ILE A 98 3.38 11.91 -20.55
C ILE A 98 3.09 12.27 -22.03
N GLY A 99 1.94 12.89 -22.32
CA GLY A 99 1.51 13.17 -23.69
C GLY A 99 0.97 11.92 -24.40
N ALA A 100 0.58 10.90 -23.63
CA ALA A 100 -0.02 9.66 -24.11
C ALA A 100 -1.40 9.45 -23.47
N ALA A 101 -2.31 8.79 -24.19
CA ALA A 101 -3.65 8.45 -23.71
C ALA A 101 -4.11 7.12 -24.30
N PHE A 102 -4.90 6.37 -23.53
CA PHE A 102 -5.67 5.24 -24.05
C PHE A 102 -7.03 5.75 -24.52
N VAL A 103 -7.36 5.46 -25.78
CA VAL A 103 -8.66 5.78 -26.37
C VAL A 103 -9.46 4.49 -26.47
N ILE A 104 -10.65 4.48 -25.88
CA ILE A 104 -11.59 3.36 -25.90
C ILE A 104 -12.69 3.71 -26.89
N PHE A 105 -12.89 2.83 -27.87
CA PHE A 105 -13.92 2.94 -28.89
C PHE A 105 -15.08 1.99 -28.55
N GLU A 106 -16.31 2.39 -28.90
CA GLU A 106 -17.52 1.57 -28.67
C GLU A 106 -17.46 0.21 -29.39
N ASN A 107 -16.76 0.14 -30.53
CA ASN A 107 -16.63 -1.09 -31.31
C ASN A 107 -15.16 -1.41 -31.60
N VAL A 108 -14.81 -2.69 -31.58
CA VAL A 108 -13.45 -3.18 -31.90
C VAL A 108 -13.03 -2.81 -33.34
N ARG A 109 -14.00 -2.71 -34.26
CA ARG A 109 -13.75 -2.31 -35.67
C ARG A 109 -13.40 -0.82 -35.83
N ASP A 110 -13.63 -0.01 -34.81
CA ASP A 110 -13.34 1.43 -34.84
C ASP A 110 -11.91 1.76 -34.37
N CYS A 111 -11.18 0.77 -33.82
CA CYS A 111 -9.78 0.87 -33.39
C CYS A 111 -8.85 1.16 -34.58
#